data_AF-A0A2T6DHG6-F1
#
_entry.id   AF-A0A2T6DHG6-F1
#
_cell.length_a   1.000
_cell.length_b   1.000
_cell.length_c   1.000
_cell.angle_alpha   90.00
_cell.angle_beta   90.00
_cell.angle_gamma   90.00
#
_symmetry.space_group_name_H-M   'P 1'
#
loop_
_entity.id
_entity.type
_entity.pdbx_description
1 polymer ?
#
loop_
_entity_poly.entity_id
_entity_poly.type
_entity_poly.pdbx_seq_one_letter_code
_entity_poly.pdbx_strand_id
1 'polypeptide(L)'
;MKYSIGLFALVVLFISTLAMQSAQARLGENLQQCRDRYGMFAKKGACEGVPDAQFYTFTKSGIDVEVIIWNGRCSRITYSKGGVFTPAEIALLSMRNSENQPWTSEEKDGVINLARKDKKAEGYYEKTPRSLTFVYVDYQNEEKAREAGKETGLEGF
;
A
#
# COMPACT_ATOMS: atom_id res chain seq x y z
N MET A 1 -12.44 -26.11 -41.98
CA MET A 1 -12.38 -26.02 -40.51
C MET A 1 -11.76 -24.68 -40.13
N LYS A 2 -12.53 -23.77 -39.52
CA LYS A 2 -12.10 -22.40 -39.18
C LYS A 2 -12.43 -22.11 -37.70
N TYR A 3 -11.69 -22.71 -36.77
CA TYR A 3 -11.77 -22.35 -35.35
C TYR A 3 -10.42 -22.59 -34.70
N SER A 4 -9.46 -21.68 -34.82
CA SER A 4 -8.19 -21.83 -34.07
C SER A 4 -7.48 -20.52 -33.67
N ILE A 5 -7.97 -19.34 -34.06
CA ILE A 5 -7.30 -18.07 -33.71
C ILE A 5 -7.92 -17.42 -32.47
N GLY A 6 -9.21 -17.65 -32.19
CA GLY A 6 -9.90 -17.02 -31.05
C GLY A 6 -9.52 -17.58 -29.67
N LEU A 7 -9.16 -18.87 -29.57
CA LEU A 7 -8.84 -19.50 -28.28
C LEU A 7 -7.47 -19.04 -27.75
N PHE A 8 -6.51 -18.83 -28.64
CA PHE A 8 -5.14 -18.45 -28.25
C PHE A 8 -5.09 -17.01 -27.70
N ALA A 9 -5.84 -16.08 -28.30
CA ALA A 9 -5.95 -14.71 -27.81
C ALA A 9 -6.61 -14.61 -26.43
N LEU A 10 -7.59 -15.46 -26.15
CA LEU A 10 -8.27 -15.51 -24.84
C LEU A 10 -7.34 -16.05 -23.74
N VAL A 11 -6.54 -17.08 -24.05
CA VAL A 11 -5.59 -17.67 -23.09
C VAL A 11 -4.46 -16.69 -22.76
N VAL A 12 -3.94 -15.95 -23.73
CA VAL A 12 -2.91 -14.92 -23.49
C VAL A 12 -3.43 -13.79 -22.61
N LEU A 13 -4.68 -13.34 -22.83
CA LEU A 13 -5.31 -12.33 -21.97
C LEU A 13 -5.50 -12.84 -20.53
N PHE A 14 -5.85 -14.12 -20.36
CA PHE A 14 -6.03 -14.72 -19.03
C PHE A 14 -4.71 -14.91 -18.26
N ILE A 15 -3.60 -15.22 -18.95
CA ILE A 15 -2.29 -15.36 -18.32
C ILE A 15 -1.73 -14.01 -17.85
N SER A 16 -1.99 -12.93 -18.60
CA SER A 16 -1.54 -11.58 -18.21
C SER A 16 -2.20 -11.05 -16.93
N THR A 17 -3.43 -11.48 -16.61
CA THR A 17 -4.12 -11.05 -15.38
C THR A 17 -3.72 -11.86 -14.15
N LEU A 18 -3.26 -13.11 -14.33
CA LEU A 18 -2.74 -13.94 -13.24
C LEU A 18 -1.36 -13.48 -12.75
N ALA A 19 -0.54 -12.88 -13.62
CA ALA A 19 0.79 -12.37 -13.24
C ALA A 19 0.74 -11.17 -12.27
N MET A 20 -0.38 -10.45 -12.21
CA MET A 20 -0.62 -9.40 -11.21
C MET A 20 -1.09 -9.94 -9.85
N GLN A 21 -1.31 -11.27 -9.71
CA GLN A 21 -1.85 -11.82 -8.46
C GLN A 21 -0.79 -12.09 -7.38
N SER A 22 0.45 -12.37 -7.76
CA SER A 22 1.59 -12.33 -6.85
C SER A 22 1.93 -10.86 -6.63
N ALA A 23 1.75 -10.23 -5.47
CA ALA A 23 2.29 -10.69 -4.22
C ALA A 23 2.20 -9.43 -3.32
N GLN A 24 1.11 -9.24 -2.56
CA GLN A 24 0.94 -8.07 -1.67
C GLN A 24 0.93 -8.53 -0.21
N ALA A 25 1.83 -7.95 0.60
CA ALA A 25 2.02 -8.29 2.00
C ALA A 25 0.69 -8.15 2.71
N ARG A 26 0.52 -9.05 3.66
CA ARG A 26 -0.66 -9.08 4.49
C ARG A 26 -0.28 -8.64 5.88
N LEU A 27 -1.20 -7.92 6.50
CA LEU A 27 -1.15 -7.70 7.93
C LEU A 27 -0.92 -9.03 8.67
N GLY A 28 -0.01 -9.04 9.65
CA GLY A 28 0.38 -10.23 10.39
C GLY A 28 1.46 -11.11 9.74
N GLU A 29 1.87 -10.88 8.48
CA GLU A 29 3.02 -11.57 7.89
C GLU A 29 4.33 -11.17 8.59
N ASN A 30 5.31 -12.07 8.63
CA ASN A 30 6.66 -11.75 9.11
C ASN A 30 7.54 -11.20 7.98
N LEU A 31 8.75 -10.71 8.33
CA LEU A 31 9.67 -10.13 7.34
C LEU A 31 10.04 -11.11 6.22
N GLN A 32 10.23 -12.40 6.52
CA GLN A 32 10.59 -13.38 5.50
C GLN A 32 9.45 -13.55 4.49
N GLN A 33 8.21 -13.65 4.96
CA GLN A 33 7.03 -13.70 4.10
C GLN A 33 6.91 -12.45 3.22
N CYS A 34 7.18 -11.26 3.77
CA CYS A 34 7.24 -10.02 2.98
C CYS A 34 8.35 -10.06 1.92
N ARG A 35 9.52 -10.65 2.22
CA ARG A 35 10.65 -10.79 1.28
C ARG A 35 10.38 -11.80 0.18
N ASP A 36 9.80 -12.96 0.51
CA ASP A 36 9.41 -13.98 -0.48
C ASP A 36 8.43 -13.40 -1.51
N ARG A 37 7.69 -12.39 -1.07
CA ARG A 37 6.62 -11.75 -1.80
C ARG A 37 7.09 -10.58 -2.65
N TYR A 38 7.81 -9.64 -2.06
CA TYR A 38 8.23 -8.40 -2.73
C TYR A 38 9.67 -8.43 -3.25
N GLY A 39 10.49 -9.37 -2.77
CA GLY A 39 11.91 -9.43 -3.01
C GLY A 39 12.71 -8.71 -1.93
N MET A 40 13.85 -8.15 -2.32
CA MET A 40 14.71 -7.41 -1.41
C MET A 40 14.14 -6.01 -1.12
N PHE A 41 14.17 -5.59 0.14
CA PHE A 41 13.82 -4.22 0.51
C PHE A 41 14.92 -3.25 0.07
N ALA A 42 14.52 -2.07 -0.38
CA ALA A 42 15.41 -0.97 -0.75
C ALA A 42 15.85 -0.16 0.48
N LYS A 43 14.99 -0.06 1.49
CA LYS A 43 15.23 0.72 2.70
C LYS A 43 14.79 -0.04 3.94
N LYS A 44 15.49 0.17 5.06
CA LYS A 44 15.07 -0.26 6.39
C LYS A 44 15.42 0.80 7.44
N GLY A 45 14.69 0.85 8.54
CA GLY A 45 15.00 1.73 9.66
C GLY A 45 14.14 1.46 10.89
N ALA A 46 14.44 2.15 11.98
CA ALA A 46 13.61 2.15 13.18
C ALA A 46 12.41 3.09 12.98
N CYS A 47 11.27 2.74 13.57
CA CYS A 47 10.14 3.65 13.66
C CYS A 47 10.33 4.60 14.84
N GLU A 48 10.35 5.90 14.56
CA GLU A 48 10.46 6.92 15.61
C GLU A 48 9.28 6.84 16.58
N GLY A 49 9.55 6.93 17.88
CA GLY A 49 8.53 6.86 18.93
C GLY A 49 7.94 5.46 19.18
N VAL A 50 8.40 4.42 18.48
CA VAL A 50 7.89 3.06 18.62
C VAL A 50 9.04 2.07 18.85
N PRO A 51 9.36 1.76 20.12
CA PRO A 51 10.39 0.77 20.46
C PRO A 51 10.14 -0.56 19.75
N ASP A 52 11.22 -1.18 19.27
CA ASP A 52 11.23 -2.50 18.61
C ASP A 52 10.44 -2.60 17.29
N ALA A 53 9.86 -1.49 16.80
CA ALA A 53 9.27 -1.43 15.49
C ALA A 53 10.31 -1.01 14.43
N GLN A 54 10.28 -1.73 13.32
CA GLN A 54 11.14 -1.47 12.17
C GLN A 54 10.31 -1.34 10.92
N PHE A 55 10.63 -0.36 10.08
CA PHE A 55 10.04 -0.26 8.76
C PHE A 55 10.98 -0.87 7.71
N TYR A 56 10.37 -1.42 6.67
CA TYR A 56 11.05 -1.96 5.49
C TYR A 56 10.30 -1.47 4.25
N THR A 57 11.01 -0.86 3.31
CA THR A 57 10.43 -0.38 2.05
C THR A 57 10.84 -1.28 0.92
N PHE A 58 9.87 -1.81 0.21
CA PHE A 58 10.02 -2.62 -0.99
C PHE A 58 9.51 -1.84 -2.20
N THR A 59 9.97 -2.18 -3.40
CA THR A 59 9.41 -1.63 -4.64
C THR A 59 8.99 -2.77 -5.54
N LYS A 60 7.71 -2.78 -5.95
CA LYS A 60 7.16 -3.81 -6.84
C LYS A 60 6.22 -3.17 -7.85
N SER A 61 6.51 -3.38 -9.13
CA SER A 61 5.65 -2.90 -10.24
C SER A 61 5.35 -1.39 -10.18
N GLY A 62 6.34 -0.57 -9.80
CA GLY A 62 6.19 0.88 -9.68
C GLY A 62 5.41 1.36 -8.44
N ILE A 63 5.10 0.44 -7.51
CA ILE A 63 4.50 0.75 -6.21
C ILE A 63 5.55 0.51 -5.13
N ASP A 64 5.78 1.52 -4.32
CA ASP A 64 6.55 1.40 -3.09
C ASP A 64 5.63 0.88 -1.98
N VAL A 65 6.14 -0.09 -1.23
CA VAL A 65 5.44 -0.73 -0.13
C VAL A 65 6.31 -0.61 1.12
N GLU A 66 5.91 0.24 2.04
CA GLU A 66 6.47 0.25 3.39
C GLU A 66 5.67 -0.70 4.27
N VAL A 67 6.36 -1.62 4.95
CA VAL A 67 5.76 -2.43 6.01
C VAL A 67 6.41 -2.07 7.33
N ILE A 68 5.59 -1.89 8.37
CA ILE A 68 6.09 -1.85 9.74
C ILE A 68 5.99 -3.23 10.33
N ILE A 69 7.13 -3.77 10.76
CA ILE A 69 7.23 -5.00 11.53
C ILE A 69 7.41 -4.61 13.01
N TRP A 70 6.51 -5.10 13.86
CA TRP A 70 6.61 -4.98 15.31
C TRP A 70 6.32 -6.35 15.93
N ASN A 71 7.12 -6.76 16.93
CA ASN A 71 7.06 -8.12 17.50
C ASN A 71 7.10 -9.23 16.43
N GLY A 72 7.92 -9.03 15.39
CA GLY A 72 8.09 -9.97 14.27
C GLY A 72 6.89 -10.08 13.32
N ARG A 73 5.88 -9.20 13.44
CA ARG A 73 4.64 -9.23 12.65
C ARG A 73 4.37 -7.89 11.98
N CYS A 74 3.87 -7.93 10.75
CA CYS A 74 3.47 -6.76 10.00
C CYS A 74 2.24 -6.10 10.64
N SER A 75 2.40 -4.91 11.20
CA SER A 75 1.35 -4.16 11.88
C SER A 75 0.71 -3.10 10.98
N ARG A 76 1.48 -2.54 10.05
CA ARG A 76 1.03 -1.51 9.10
C ARG A 76 1.62 -1.77 7.73
N ILE A 77 0.84 -1.48 6.69
CA ILE A 77 1.33 -1.45 5.30
C ILE A 77 0.96 -0.10 4.70
N THR A 78 1.94 0.57 4.11
CA THR A 78 1.75 1.81 3.36
C THR A 78 2.11 1.55 1.91
N TYR A 79 1.17 1.83 1.01
CA TYR A 79 1.36 1.78 -0.44
C TYR A 79 1.51 3.19 -0.97
N SER A 80 2.57 3.44 -1.74
CA SER A 80 2.80 4.73 -2.41
C SER A 80 3.18 4.51 -3.86
N LYS A 81 2.69 5.37 -4.75
CA LYS A 81 3.09 5.40 -6.16
C LYS A 81 2.99 6.82 -6.72
N GLY A 82 3.61 7.04 -7.87
CA GLY A 82 3.34 8.23 -8.66
C GLY A 82 1.91 8.22 -9.19
N GLY A 83 1.18 9.32 -8.96
CA GLY A 83 -0.22 9.47 -9.37
C GLY A 83 -1.22 8.76 -8.46
N VAL A 84 -2.50 8.93 -8.77
CA VAL A 84 -3.62 8.50 -7.92
C VAL A 84 -3.85 6.99 -8.01
N PHE A 85 -4.16 6.36 -6.88
CA PHE A 85 -4.67 4.99 -6.87
C PHE A 85 -6.08 4.95 -7.45
N THR A 86 -6.31 4.08 -8.42
CA THR A 86 -7.65 3.83 -8.94
C THR A 86 -8.52 3.14 -7.88
N PRO A 87 -9.85 3.32 -7.92
CA PRO A 87 -10.76 2.60 -7.02
C PRO A 87 -10.59 1.07 -7.05
N ALA A 88 -10.27 0.51 -8.23
CA ALA A 88 -10.03 -0.92 -8.40
C ALA A 88 -8.74 -1.39 -7.69
N GLU A 89 -7.66 -0.59 -7.74
CA GLU A 89 -6.43 -0.90 -7.00
C GLU A 89 -6.66 -0.84 -5.50
N ILE A 90 -7.34 0.20 -5.01
CA ILE A 90 -7.68 0.34 -3.59
C ILE A 90 -8.51 -0.86 -3.14
N ALA A 91 -9.56 -1.21 -3.89
CA ALA A 91 -10.41 -2.36 -3.58
C ALA A 91 -9.60 -3.67 -3.51
N LEU A 92 -8.73 -3.93 -4.50
CA LEU A 92 -7.89 -5.13 -4.54
C LEU A 92 -6.93 -5.22 -3.34
N LEU A 93 -6.22 -4.12 -3.06
CA LEU A 93 -5.25 -4.00 -1.97
C LEU A 93 -5.92 -4.17 -0.60
N SER A 94 -7.08 -3.53 -0.43
CA SER A 94 -7.87 -3.56 0.80
C SER A 94 -8.50 -4.92 1.05
N MET A 95 -9.05 -5.56 0.01
CA MET A 95 -9.67 -6.89 0.10
C MET A 95 -8.65 -7.95 0.52
N ARG A 96 -7.42 -7.89 0.01
CA ARG A 96 -6.37 -8.86 0.36
C ARG A 96 -5.87 -8.77 1.80
N ASN A 97 -6.08 -7.62 2.42
CA ASN A 97 -5.65 -7.30 3.77
C ASN A 97 -6.81 -7.30 4.78
N SER A 98 -8.06 -7.42 4.31
CA SER A 98 -9.24 -7.28 5.17
C SER A 98 -9.39 -8.45 6.14
N GLU A 99 -8.94 -9.66 5.78
CA GLU A 99 -9.26 -10.89 6.51
C GLU A 99 -10.77 -11.03 6.82
N ASN A 100 -11.61 -10.58 5.90
CA ASN A 100 -13.08 -10.49 6.05
C ASN A 100 -13.56 -9.52 7.15
N GLN A 101 -12.70 -8.63 7.64
CA GLN A 101 -13.08 -7.56 8.55
C GLN A 101 -13.41 -6.28 7.78
N PRO A 102 -14.41 -5.50 8.23
CA PRO A 102 -14.70 -4.19 7.63
C PRO A 102 -13.58 -3.18 7.95
N TRP A 103 -13.32 -2.29 7.01
CA TRP A 103 -12.42 -1.15 7.17
C TRP A 103 -13.20 0.08 7.62
N THR A 104 -12.61 0.89 8.49
CA THR A 104 -12.97 2.31 8.64
C THR A 104 -12.04 3.14 7.76
N SER A 105 -12.61 3.96 6.88
CA SER A 105 -11.86 4.77 5.93
C SER A 105 -11.89 6.24 6.33
N GLU A 106 -10.74 6.91 6.18
CA GLU A 106 -10.59 8.35 6.27
C GLU A 106 -9.71 8.81 5.10
N GLU A 107 -10.15 9.80 4.34
CA GLU A 107 -9.37 10.41 3.26
C GLU A 107 -9.09 11.87 3.60
N LYS A 108 -7.82 12.25 3.54
CA LYS A 108 -7.36 13.62 3.81
C LYS A 108 -6.07 13.88 3.04
N ASP A 109 -6.02 15.01 2.34
CA ASP A 109 -4.80 15.53 1.69
C ASP A 109 -4.07 14.51 0.79
N GLY A 110 -4.80 13.74 -0.02
CA GLY A 110 -4.22 12.71 -0.91
C GLY A 110 -3.75 11.43 -0.20
N VAL A 111 -4.14 11.27 1.07
CA VAL A 111 -3.88 10.06 1.87
C VAL A 111 -5.21 9.39 2.20
N ILE A 112 -5.33 8.11 1.84
CA ILE A 112 -6.44 7.26 2.27
C ILE A 112 -5.92 6.33 3.36
N ASN A 113 -6.46 6.48 4.56
CA ASN A 113 -6.19 5.62 5.70
C ASN A 113 -7.35 4.65 5.90
N LEU A 114 -7.07 3.35 5.77
CA LEU A 114 -7.97 2.29 6.16
C LEU A 114 -7.47 1.69 7.48
N ALA A 115 -8.26 1.83 8.53
CA ALA A 115 -7.96 1.26 9.84
C ALA A 115 -8.98 0.17 10.19
N ARG A 116 -8.55 -0.83 10.98
CA ARG A 116 -9.47 -1.76 11.63
C ARG A 116 -9.12 -1.94 13.09
N LYS A 117 -10.14 -1.99 13.95
CA LYS A 117 -9.96 -2.27 15.38
C LYS A 117 -9.95 -3.78 15.60
N ASP A 118 -8.76 -4.37 15.70
CA ASP A 118 -8.62 -5.78 16.07
C ASP A 118 -8.76 -5.91 17.60
N LYS A 119 -9.79 -6.61 18.09
CA LYS A 119 -10.00 -6.87 19.54
C LYS A 119 -8.88 -7.70 20.20
N LYS A 120 -7.99 -8.32 19.42
CA LYS A 120 -6.94 -9.25 19.89
C LYS A 120 -5.56 -8.63 20.00
N ALA A 121 -5.48 -7.32 19.90
CA ALA A 121 -4.23 -6.63 19.69
C ALA A 121 -3.75 -6.08 21.05
N GLU A 122 -3.33 -6.99 21.94
CA GLU A 122 -2.76 -6.61 23.24
C GLU A 122 -1.44 -5.83 23.03
N GLY A 123 -1.32 -4.65 23.67
CA GLY A 123 -0.14 -3.79 23.60
C GLY A 123 -0.28 -2.60 22.64
N TYR A 124 0.79 -2.25 21.91
CA TYR A 124 0.88 -1.07 21.01
C TYR A 124 -0.30 -0.92 20.03
N TYR A 125 -0.95 -2.02 19.67
CA TYR A 125 -2.12 -2.02 18.82
C TYR A 125 -3.38 -1.38 19.43
N GLU A 126 -3.46 -1.19 20.76
CA GLU A 126 -4.51 -0.37 21.38
C GLU A 126 -4.40 1.11 20.99
N LYS A 127 -3.18 1.58 20.68
CA LYS A 127 -2.91 2.97 20.31
C LYS A 127 -2.75 3.19 18.80
N THR A 128 -2.32 2.18 18.05
CA THR A 128 -2.29 2.23 16.58
C THR A 128 -2.95 0.99 15.97
N PRO A 129 -4.17 1.09 15.41
CA PRO A 129 -4.84 -0.03 14.79
C PRO A 129 -4.01 -0.60 13.63
N ARG A 130 -4.20 -1.87 13.30
CA ARG A 130 -3.69 -2.38 12.03
C ARG A 130 -4.30 -1.55 10.92
N SER A 131 -3.45 -1.01 10.06
CA SER A 131 -3.88 -0.08 9.02
C SER A 131 -3.21 -0.35 7.69
N LEU A 132 -3.96 0.04 6.65
CA LEU A 132 -3.45 0.25 5.32
C LEU A 132 -3.48 1.74 5.04
N THR A 133 -2.39 2.26 4.55
CA THR A 133 -2.32 3.65 4.11
C THR A 133 -2.01 3.67 2.62
N PHE A 134 -2.78 4.43 1.86
CA PHE A 134 -2.50 4.73 0.46
C PHE A 134 -2.06 6.18 0.39
N VAL A 135 -0.84 6.41 -0.08
CA VAL A 135 -0.29 7.75 -0.29
C VAL A 135 -0.16 7.96 -1.79
N TYR A 136 -0.83 8.97 -2.32
CA TYR A 136 -0.62 9.43 -3.68
C TYR A 136 -0.39 10.93 -3.67
N VAL A 137 0.62 11.34 -4.43
CA VAL A 137 0.82 12.75 -4.74
C VAL A 137 -0.01 13.04 -5.98
N ASP A 138 -1.07 13.82 -5.81
CA ASP A 138 -1.75 14.42 -6.96
C ASP A 138 -0.90 15.60 -7.45
N TYR A 139 0.00 15.33 -8.40
CA TYR A 139 0.89 16.33 -8.97
C TYR A 139 0.13 17.53 -9.58
N GLN A 140 -1.13 17.37 -9.98
CA GLN A 140 -1.97 18.49 -10.44
C GLN A 140 -2.31 19.46 -9.29
N ASN A 141 -2.42 18.96 -8.06
CA ASN A 141 -2.60 19.79 -6.87
C ASN A 141 -1.29 20.38 -6.35
N GLU A 142 -0.14 19.71 -6.51
CA GLU A 142 1.16 20.32 -6.21
C GLU A 142 1.46 21.49 -7.16
N GLU A 143 1.17 21.36 -8.46
CA GLU A 143 1.39 22.44 -9.40
C GLU A 143 0.45 23.61 -9.15
N LYS A 144 -0.84 23.35 -8.88
CA LYS A 144 -1.80 24.39 -8.44
C LYS A 144 -1.45 25.02 -7.10
N ALA A 145 -0.97 24.24 -6.12
CA ALA A 145 -0.54 24.77 -4.83
C ALA A 145 0.75 25.60 -4.95
N ARG A 146 1.67 25.20 -5.84
CA ARG A 146 2.87 25.96 -6.18
C ARG A 146 2.53 27.24 -6.93
N GLU A 147 1.58 27.20 -7.87
CA GLU A 147 1.07 28.39 -8.57
C GLU A 147 0.32 29.34 -7.62
N ALA A 148 -0.55 28.81 -6.75
CA ALA A 148 -1.22 29.60 -5.72
C ALA A 148 -0.24 30.19 -4.68
N GLY A 149 0.81 29.45 -4.31
CA GLY A 149 1.90 29.93 -3.46
C GLY A 149 2.70 31.08 -4.10
N LYS A 150 2.93 30.99 -5.42
CA LYS A 150 3.54 32.06 -6.22
C LYS A 150 2.67 33.31 -6.30
N GLU A 151 1.36 33.15 -6.48
CA GLU A 151 0.41 34.28 -6.52
C GLU A 151 0.23 34.97 -5.16
N THR A 152 0.40 34.23 -4.06
CA THR A 152 0.27 34.74 -2.69
C THR A 152 1.57 35.27 -2.09
N GLY A 153 2.70 35.16 -2.80
CA GLY A 153 4.00 35.65 -2.33
C GLY A 153 4.61 34.83 -1.18
N LEU A 154 4.11 33.62 -0.94
CA LEU A 154 4.59 32.69 0.09
C LEU A 154 5.56 31.68 -0.55
N GLU A 155 6.69 32.15 -1.06
CA GLU A 155 7.81 31.25 -1.40
C GLU A 155 8.76 31.15 -0.19
N GLY A 156 8.81 29.96 0.42
CA GLY A 156 9.87 29.58 1.35
C GLY A 156 9.41 29.06 2.71
N PHE A 157 9.06 27.76 2.77
CA PHE A 157 9.30 26.87 3.90
C PHE A 157 9.55 25.45 3.37
#